data_AF-A0A3C0FNI0-F1
#
_entry.id   AF-A0A3C0FNI0-F1
#
_cell.length_a   1.000
_cell.length_b   1.000
_cell.length_c   1.000
_cell.angle_alpha   90.00
_cell.angle_beta   90.00
_cell.angle_gamma   90.00
#
_symmetry.space_group_name_H-M   'P 1'
#
loop_
_entity.id
_entity.type
_entity.pdbx_description
1 polymer ?
#
loop_
_entity_poly.entity_id
_entity_poly.type
_entity_poly.pdbx_seq_one_letter_code
_entity_poly.pdbx_strand_id
1 'polypeptide(L)'
;NYTYGWESWIAPDGKLIWVNPGIERVLGYTVDECMACGDYPLSFVAPEDRDRVRHYIDEGLDGLSGSDREFTGVHKDGRKVGIDMSWQPIADSDGGNL
;
A
#
# COMPACT_ATOMS: atom_id res chain seq x y z
N ASN A 1 -21.53 -3.10 3.92
CA ASN A 1 -21.16 -1.78 3.37
C ASN A 1 -19.75 -1.95 2.84
N TYR A 2 -19.64 -2.33 1.57
CA TYR A 2 -18.42 -2.87 0.97
C TYR A 2 -17.55 -1.70 0.52
N THR A 3 -16.54 -1.35 1.31
CA THR A 3 -15.52 -0.41 0.86
C THR A 3 -14.81 -1.08 -0.32
N TYR A 4 -15.03 -0.59 -1.55
CA TYR A 4 -14.41 -1.08 -2.80
C TYR A 4 -12.91 -0.74 -2.86
N GLY A 5 -12.25 -0.69 -1.70
CA GLY A 5 -10.86 -0.30 -1.54
C GLY A 5 -9.90 -1.46 -1.81
N TRP A 6 -8.67 -1.06 -2.08
CA TRP A 6 -7.52 -1.94 -2.10
C TRP A 6 -6.88 -1.96 -0.72
N GLU A 7 -6.54 -3.14 -0.23
CA GLU A 7 -5.90 -3.36 1.06
C GLU A 7 -4.64 -4.21 0.87
N SER A 8 -3.61 -3.93 1.67
CA SER A 8 -2.38 -4.73 1.68
C SER A 8 -1.67 -4.69 3.01
N TRP A 9 -0.87 -5.73 3.26
CA TRP A 9 0.00 -5.84 4.41
C TRP A 9 1.46 -5.78 3.97
N ILE A 10 2.23 -4.95 4.64
CA ILE A 10 3.65 -4.76 4.39
C ILE A 10 4.41 -5.24 5.64
N ALA A 11 5.45 -6.04 5.41
CA ALA A 11 6.35 -6.51 6.45
C ALA A 11 7.19 -5.37 7.02
N PRO A 12 7.75 -5.50 8.23
CA PRO A 12 8.65 -4.50 8.81
C PRO A 12 9.91 -4.21 7.97
N ASP A 13 10.28 -5.10 7.03
CA ASP A 13 11.37 -4.88 6.08
C ASP A 13 10.93 -4.19 4.77
N GLY A 14 9.69 -3.70 4.72
CA GLY A 14 9.11 -2.98 3.58
C GLY A 14 8.54 -3.87 2.48
N LYS A 15 8.60 -5.21 2.61
CA LYS A 15 8.09 -6.12 1.57
C LYS A 15 6.59 -6.33 1.66
N LEU A 16 5.94 -6.38 0.50
CA LEU A 16 4.54 -6.79 0.40
C LEU A 16 4.37 -8.25 0.86
N ILE A 17 3.54 -8.47 1.89
CA ILE A 17 3.17 -9.81 2.37
C ILE A 17 1.90 -10.30 1.67
N TRP A 18 0.94 -9.40 1.52
CA TRP A 18 -0.38 -9.74 1.01
C TRP A 18 -1.07 -8.50 0.43
N VAL A 19 -1.86 -8.73 -0.61
CA VAL A 19 -2.72 -7.71 -1.21
C VAL A 19 -4.04 -8.33 -1.64
N ASN A 20 -5.14 -7.61 -1.43
CA ASN A 20 -6.45 -8.07 -1.88
C ASN A 20 -6.66 -7.83 -3.39
N PRO A 21 -7.61 -8.51 -4.04
CA PRO A 21 -7.99 -8.23 -5.44
C PRO A 21 -8.65 -6.85 -5.67
N GLY A 22 -8.71 -5.98 -4.66
CA GLY A 22 -9.17 -4.60 -4.83
C GLY A 22 -8.26 -3.81 -5.76
N ILE A 23 -6.95 -4.09 -5.75
CA ILE A 23 -5.98 -3.43 -6.63
C ILE A 23 -6.27 -3.62 -8.12
N GLU A 24 -6.81 -4.78 -8.51
CA GLU A 24 -7.22 -5.05 -9.89
C GLU A 24 -8.32 -4.09 -10.36
N ARG A 25 -9.23 -3.74 -9.45
CA ARG A 25 -10.36 -2.85 -9.77
C ARG A 25 -9.95 -1.38 -9.74
N VAL A 26 -9.03 -1.02 -8.83
CA VAL A 26 -8.57 0.36 -8.64
C VAL A 26 -7.51 0.75 -9.67
N LEU A 27 -6.51 -0.11 -9.89
CA LEU A 27 -5.32 0.18 -10.71
C LEU A 27 -5.12 -0.79 -11.88
N GLY A 28 -5.90 -1.87 -12.00
CA GLY A 28 -5.82 -2.79 -13.15
C GLY A 28 -4.66 -3.78 -13.10
N TYR A 29 -3.86 -3.79 -12.01
CA TYR A 29 -2.79 -4.76 -11.80
C TYR A 29 -3.31 -5.97 -11.04
N THR A 30 -2.92 -7.16 -11.49
CA THR A 30 -3.24 -8.42 -10.81
C THR A 30 -2.52 -8.53 -9.47
N VAL A 31 -3.06 -9.33 -8.56
CA VAL A 31 -2.38 -9.67 -7.29
C VAL A 31 -0.95 -10.19 -7.57
N ASP A 32 -0.78 -11.07 -8.54
CA ASP A 32 0.53 -11.65 -8.89
C ASP A 32 1.53 -10.60 -9.38
N GLU A 33 1.09 -9.63 -10.20
CA GLU A 33 1.93 -8.51 -10.64
C GLU A 33 2.37 -7.64 -9.46
N CYS A 34 1.50 -7.47 -8.46
CA CYS A 34 1.81 -6.71 -7.25
C CYS A 34 2.79 -7.47 -6.35
N MET A 35 2.57 -8.78 -6.15
CA MET A 35 3.44 -9.65 -5.35
C MET A 35 4.84 -9.81 -5.97
N ALA A 36 4.96 -9.69 -7.30
CA ALA A 36 6.24 -9.70 -8.00
C ALA A 36 6.95 -8.33 -8.01
N CYS A 37 6.31 -7.26 -7.53
CA CYS A 37 6.85 -5.91 -7.55
C CYS A 37 7.73 -5.65 -6.32
N GLY A 38 9.04 -5.44 -6.55
CA GLY A 38 10.01 -5.19 -5.47
C GLY A 38 9.82 -3.86 -4.76
N ASP A 39 9.38 -2.82 -5.48
CA ASP A 39 9.20 -1.46 -4.97
C ASP A 39 7.72 -1.15 -4.72
N TYR A 40 6.96 -2.13 -4.27
CA TYR A 40 5.55 -1.93 -3.94
C TYR A 40 5.38 -0.92 -2.79
N PRO A 41 4.40 -0.01 -2.82
CA PRO A 41 3.50 0.34 -3.93
C PRO A 41 4.07 1.42 -4.88
N LEU A 42 5.29 1.93 -4.64
CA LEU A 42 5.86 3.10 -5.33
C LEU A 42 5.88 2.99 -6.87
N SER A 43 5.99 1.78 -7.42
CA SER A 43 5.92 1.56 -8.87
C SER A 43 4.57 1.97 -9.49
N PHE A 44 3.50 1.95 -8.70
CA PHE A 44 2.15 2.33 -9.12
C PHE A 44 1.79 3.77 -8.73
N VAL A 45 2.70 4.51 -8.11
CA VAL A 45 2.49 5.90 -7.71
C VAL A 45 3.00 6.83 -8.80
N ALA A 46 2.24 7.89 -9.08
CA ALA A 46 2.63 8.93 -10.02
C ALA A 46 3.97 9.56 -9.59
N PRO A 47 4.89 9.86 -10.51
CA PRO A 47 6.23 10.32 -10.17
C PRO A 47 6.29 11.47 -9.17
N GLU A 48 5.36 12.43 -9.28
CA GLU A 48 5.24 13.59 -8.41
C GLU A 48 4.90 13.26 -6.94
N ASP A 49 4.29 12.10 -6.69
CA ASP A 49 3.84 11.69 -5.35
C ASP A 49 4.72 10.62 -4.71
N ARG A 50 5.69 10.06 -5.44
CA ARG A 50 6.51 8.93 -4.96
C ARG A 50 7.27 9.23 -3.68
N ASP A 51 7.87 10.42 -3.58
CA ASP A 51 8.65 10.78 -2.40
C ASP A 51 7.75 10.95 -1.16
N ARG A 52 6.55 11.48 -1.36
CA ARG A 52 5.54 11.63 -0.32
C ARG A 52 5.00 10.28 0.15
N VAL A 53 4.69 9.37 -0.78
CA VAL A 53 4.24 8.01 -0.43
C VAL A 53 5.36 7.20 0.22
N ARG A 54 6.62 7.36 -0.20
CA ARG A 54 7.76 6.73 0.48
C ARG A 54 7.83 7.15 1.94
N HIS A 55 7.69 8.44 2.20
CA HIS A 55 7.67 8.95 3.57
C HIS A 55 6.53 8.33 4.41
N TYR A 56 5.33 8.16 3.86
CA TYR A 56 4.22 7.51 4.56
C TYR A 56 4.49 6.03 4.86
N ILE A 57 5.16 5.33 3.94
CA ILE A 57 5.58 3.95 4.16
C ILE A 57 6.60 3.90 5.29
N ASP A 58 7.59 4.80 5.28
CA ASP A 58 8.59 4.89 6.36
C ASP A 58 7.93 5.17 7.72
N GLU A 59 6.95 6.08 7.80
CA GLU A 59 6.15 6.31 9.01
C GLU A 59 5.46 5.02 9.49
N GLY A 60 4.86 4.25 8.57
CA GLY A 60 4.23 2.97 8.89
C GLY A 60 5.20 1.91 9.39
N LEU A 61 6.39 1.83 8.80
CA LEU A 61 7.46 0.91 9.21
C LEU A 61 8.05 1.28 10.58
N ASP A 62 8.07 2.57 10.90
CA ASP A 62 8.42 3.10 12.23
C ASP A 62 7.31 2.88 13.28
N GLY A 63 6.21 2.21 12.89
CA GLY A 63 5.10 1.88 13.79
C GLY A 63 4.12 3.03 14.02
N LEU A 64 4.15 4.07 13.18
CA LEU A 64 3.16 5.15 13.21
C LEU A 64 1.93 4.77 12.39
N SER A 65 0.78 5.27 12.82
CA SER A 65 -0.47 5.20 12.06
C SER A 65 -0.70 6.47 11.24
N GLY A 66 -1.42 6.36 10.13
CA GLY A 66 -1.84 7.50 9.32
C GLY A 66 -3.23 7.33 8.73
N SER A 67 -3.92 8.44 8.50
CA SER A 67 -5.22 8.50 7.82
C SER A 67 -5.31 9.74 6.93
N ASP A 68 -6.33 9.76 6.07
CA ASP A 68 -6.69 10.92 5.22
C ASP A 68 -5.50 11.42 4.37
N ARG A 69 -4.65 10.48 3.92
CA ARG A 69 -3.49 10.78 3.07
C ARG A 69 -3.87 10.51 1.63
N GLU A 70 -3.87 11.55 0.80
CA GLU A 70 -4.15 11.38 -0.62
C GLU A 70 -2.88 11.27 -1.45
N PHE A 71 -2.89 10.40 -2.46
CA PHE A 71 -1.88 10.35 -3.52
C PHE A 71 -2.49 9.95 -4.86
N THR A 72 -1.73 10.16 -5.94
CA THR A 72 -2.11 9.78 -7.29
C THR A 72 -1.48 8.46 -7.68
N GLY A 73 -2.31 7.44 -7.89
CA GLY A 73 -1.92 6.18 -8.52
C GLY A 73 -1.92 6.26 -10.05
N VAL A 74 -1.18 5.36 -10.68
CA VAL A 74 -1.13 5.18 -12.14
C VAL A 74 -1.71 3.80 -12.45
N HIS A 75 -2.90 3.79 -13.05
CA HIS A 75 -3.52 2.56 -13.51
C HIS A 75 -2.73 1.96 -14.68
N LYS A 76 -2.88 0.64 -14.90
CA LYS A 76 -2.14 -0.12 -15.91
C LYS A 76 -2.32 0.37 -17.36
N ASP A 77 -3.43 1.03 -17.65
CA ASP A 77 -3.70 1.68 -18.95
C ASP A 77 -3.11 3.10 -19.07
N GLY A 78 -2.41 3.58 -18.03
CA GLY A 78 -1.74 4.88 -17.98
C GLY A 78 -2.57 6.02 -17.41
N ARG A 79 -3.86 5.84 -17.08
CA ARG A 79 -4.66 6.91 -16.46
C ARG A 79 -4.28 7.12 -14.99
N LYS A 80 -4.43 8.35 -14.52
CA LYS A 80 -4.23 8.71 -13.11
C LYS A 80 -5.48 8.44 -12.29
N VAL A 81 -5.31 7.93 -11.08
CA VAL A 81 -6.40 7.59 -10.15
C VAL A 81 -6.09 8.25 -8.80
N GLY A 82 -7.00 9.08 -8.29
CA GLY A 82 -6.88 9.63 -6.94
C GLY A 82 -7.19 8.56 -5.90
N ILE A 83 -6.32 8.42 -4.90
CA ILE A 83 -6.42 7.40 -3.86
C ILE A 83 -6.31 8.10 -2.51
N ASP A 84 -7.27 7.81 -1.63
CA ASP A 84 -7.15 8.09 -0.20
C ASP A 84 -6.56 6.86 0.50
N MET A 85 -5.57 7.11 1.36
CA MET A 85 -4.75 6.10 2.02
C MET A 85 -4.81 6.29 3.53
N SER A 86 -5.01 5.17 4.21
CA SER A 86 -4.89 5.04 5.66
C SER A 86 -4.14 3.76 6.00
N TRP A 87 -3.39 3.76 7.09
CA TRP A 87 -2.66 2.58 7.56
C TRP A 87 -2.61 2.55 9.09
N GLN A 88 -2.45 1.33 9.61
CA GLN A 88 -2.23 1.07 11.02
C GLN A 88 -1.15 -0.01 11.15
N PRO A 89 -0.19 0.15 12.07
CA PRO A 89 0.76 -0.91 12.36
C PRO A 89 0.02 -2.11 12.96
N ILE A 90 0.35 -3.30 12.48
CA ILE A 90 -0.14 -4.54 13.07
C ILE A 90 0.94 -4.99 14.06
N ALA A 91 0.72 -4.71 15.34
CA ALA A 91 1.54 -5.31 16.40
C ALA A 91 1.07 -6.74 16.59
N ASP A 92 1.98 -7.70 16.41
CA ASP A 92 1.71 -9.07 16.81
C ASP A 92 1.54 -9.06 18.34
N SER A 93 0.34 -9.34 18.80
CA SER A 93 0.04 -9.44 20.22
C SER A 93 0.53 -10.79 20.72
N ASP A 94 1.83 -11.07 20.60
CA ASP A 94 2.41 -12.26 21.19
C ASP A 94 3.34 -11.90 22.33
N GLY A 95 2.70 -11.87 23.51
CA GLY A 95 3.33 -12.12 24.81
C GLY A 95 3.81 -13.58 24.92
N GLY A 96 4.62 -14.01 23.95
CA GLY A 96 5.33 -15.29 23.96
C GLY A 96 6.72 -15.09 24.53
N ASN A 97 6.85 -15.15 25.86
CA ASN A 97 8.10 -15.62 26.44
C ASN A 97 8.26 -17.09 26.01
N LEU A 98 9.39 -17.37 25.35
CA LEU A 98 10.11 -18.65 25.22
C LEU A 98 9.33 -19.96 25.44
#